data_AF-A0AAV9C5X4-F1
#
_entry.id   AF-A0AAV9C5X4-F1
#
_cell.length_a   1.000
_cell.length_b   1.000
_cell.length_c   1.000
_cell.angle_alpha   90.00
_cell.angle_beta   90.00
_cell.angle_gamma   90.00
#
_symmetry.space_group_name_H-M   'P 1'
#
loop_
_entity.id
_entity.type
_entity.pdbx_description
1 polymer ?
#
loop_
_entity_poly.entity_id
_entity_poly.type
_entity_poly.pdbx_seq_one_letter_code
_entity_poly.pdbx_strand_id
1 'polypeptide(L)'
;MAAEALASDLDLAFHLQIQEAMTASLALHPSSSSASEVSLPPPPPRPSSDIALSALLKFQSAELERAEQERRDRAQCEAEMRRLSEDLRLRAHDEKFARLIHQMPEVEWEDVGDEFEMPIDPSSSYSTASSSHAAVANHHPEDFFRLYFKGLRSTETLSAVGVAVCDPQDRLLLKIQKPLYGAGVSVKVIELKALMEGLIAATTLGIKHIQVYCQNISVFNHVNYNILL
;
A
#
# COMPACT_ATOMS: atom_id res chain seq x y z
N MET A 1 2.89 28.56 -34.65
CA MET A 1 3.96 27.82 -35.36
C MET A 1 4.54 26.69 -34.51
N ALA A 2 5.24 26.93 -33.39
CA ALA A 2 5.85 25.83 -32.61
C ALA A 2 4.84 24.92 -31.86
N ALA A 3 3.77 25.48 -31.29
CA ALA A 3 2.76 24.70 -30.56
C ALA A 3 1.89 23.82 -31.48
N GLU A 4 1.71 24.25 -32.74
CA GLU A 4 0.91 23.55 -33.75
C GLU A 4 1.68 22.37 -34.36
N ALA A 5 3.00 22.53 -34.53
CA ALA A 5 3.90 21.43 -34.88
C ALA A 5 3.96 20.37 -33.76
N LEU A 6 4.01 20.79 -32.49
CA LEU A 6 4.03 19.86 -31.35
C LEU A 6 2.71 19.09 -31.21
N ALA A 7 1.57 19.73 -31.50
CA ALA A 7 0.28 19.04 -31.55
C ALA A 7 0.22 18.03 -32.71
N SER A 8 0.75 18.39 -33.89
CA SER A 8 0.85 17.49 -35.04
C SER A 8 1.75 16.28 -34.78
N ASP A 9 2.85 16.47 -34.06
CA ASP A 9 3.78 15.39 -33.71
C ASP A 9 3.17 14.42 -32.68
N LEU A 10 2.37 14.93 -31.74
CA LEU A 10 1.63 14.10 -30.78
C LEU A 10 0.55 13.25 -31.46
N ASP A 11 -0.19 13.82 -32.40
CA ASP A 11 -1.18 13.09 -33.19
C ASP A 11 -0.52 12.01 -34.06
N LEU A 12 0.62 12.33 -34.69
CA LEU A 12 1.39 11.37 -35.48
C LEU A 12 1.93 10.23 -34.60
N ALA A 13 2.49 10.54 -33.43
CA ALA A 13 3.00 9.55 -32.49
C ALA A 13 1.88 8.63 -31.97
N PHE A 14 0.72 9.21 -31.64
CA PHE A 14 -0.46 8.45 -31.23
C PHE A 14 -0.94 7.50 -32.35
N HIS A 15 -0.97 7.97 -33.60
CA HIS A 15 -1.36 7.15 -34.74
C HIS A 15 -0.39 5.99 -34.98
N LEU A 16 0.91 6.25 -34.90
CA LEU A 16 1.95 5.22 -35.02
C LEU A 16 1.82 4.17 -33.91
N GLN A 17 1.56 4.59 -32.67
CA GLN A 17 1.41 3.67 -31.54
C GLN A 17 0.16 2.77 -31.67
N ILE A 18 -0.97 3.33 -32.13
CA ILE A 18 -2.19 2.58 -32.44
C ILE A 18 -1.93 1.57 -33.57
N GLN A 19 -1.23 1.99 -34.62
CA GLN A 19 -0.87 1.13 -35.75
C GLN A 19 0.03 -0.03 -35.30
N GLU A 20 1.05 0.25 -34.49
CA GLU A 20 1.97 -0.76 -33.97
C GLU A 20 1.24 -1.80 -33.11
N ALA A 21 0.35 -1.34 -32.21
CA ALA A 21 -0.47 -2.20 -31.37
C ALA A 21 -1.41 -3.11 -32.19
N MET A 22 -2.01 -2.58 -33.28
CA MET A 22 -2.85 -3.38 -34.19
C MET A 22 -2.02 -4.42 -34.95
N THR A 23 -0.85 -4.05 -35.46
CA THR A 23 0.04 -5.00 -36.16
C THR A 23 0.54 -6.10 -35.22
N ALA A 24 0.88 -5.78 -33.98
CA ALA A 24 1.28 -6.76 -32.97
C ALA A 24 0.14 -7.73 -32.63
N SER A 25 -1.11 -7.23 -32.57
CA SER A 25 -2.29 -8.05 -32.29
C SER A 25 -2.61 -9.03 -33.42
N LEU A 26 -2.44 -8.60 -34.69
CA LEU A 26 -2.65 -9.46 -35.86
C LEU A 26 -1.57 -10.55 -35.98
N ALA A 27 -0.33 -10.27 -35.56
CA ALA A 27 0.76 -11.24 -35.58
C ALA A 27 0.56 -12.41 -34.60
N LEU A 28 -0.32 -12.28 -33.60
CA LEU A 28 -0.66 -13.32 -32.64
C LEU A 28 -1.74 -14.31 -33.13
N HIS A 29 -2.32 -14.10 -34.32
CA HIS A 29 -3.26 -15.04 -34.94
C HIS A 29 -2.54 -16.00 -35.91
N PRO A 30 -2.22 -17.25 -35.54
CA PRO A 30 -1.78 -18.24 -36.50
C PRO A 30 -2.95 -18.59 -37.43
N SER A 31 -2.80 -18.31 -38.72
CA SER A 31 -3.72 -18.78 -39.75
C SER A 31 -3.62 -20.30 -39.87
N SER A 32 -4.47 -21.05 -39.16
CA SER A 32 -4.70 -22.46 -39.45
C SER A 32 -5.71 -22.56 -40.59
N SER A 33 -5.21 -22.82 -41.79
CA SER A 33 -6.02 -23.26 -42.93
C SER A 33 -5.46 -24.55 -43.50
N SER A 34 -6.10 -25.66 -43.12
CA SER A 34 -6.18 -26.88 -43.93
C SER A 34 -7.65 -27.25 -44.00
N ALA A 35 -8.18 -27.30 -45.22
CA ALA A 35 -9.58 -27.44 -45.55
C ALA A 35 -10.20 -28.78 -45.09
N SER A 36 -11.46 -28.72 -44.64
CA SER A 36 -12.45 -29.79 -44.84
C SER A 36 -13.84 -29.18 -44.77
N GLU A 37 -14.58 -29.31 -45.86
CA GLU A 37 -15.96 -28.86 -46.02
C GLU A 37 -16.88 -29.58 -45.03
N VAL A 38 -17.40 -28.84 -44.04
CA VAL A 38 -18.59 -29.22 -43.29
C VAL A 38 -19.46 -27.98 -43.22
N SER A 39 -20.68 -28.09 -43.75
CA SER A 39 -21.67 -27.02 -43.82
C SER A 39 -22.04 -26.55 -42.40
N LEU A 40 -21.52 -25.39 -42.00
CA LEU A 40 -21.84 -24.71 -40.75
C LEU A 40 -23.04 -23.77 -40.95
N PRO A 41 -23.92 -23.61 -39.94
CA PRO A 41 -25.02 -22.65 -39.99
C PRO A 41 -24.51 -21.22 -40.22
N PRO A 42 -25.34 -20.32 -40.78
CA PRO A 42 -24.92 -18.98 -41.16
C PRO A 42 -24.25 -18.26 -39.97
N PRO A 43 -23.11 -17.60 -40.18
CA PRO A 43 -22.43 -16.87 -39.12
C PRO A 43 -23.37 -15.82 -38.55
N PRO A 44 -23.35 -15.57 -37.23
CA PRO A 44 -24.13 -14.50 -36.63
C PRO A 44 -23.82 -13.18 -37.37
N PRO A 45 -24.82 -12.28 -37.52
CA PRO A 45 -24.60 -11.01 -38.20
C PRO A 45 -23.41 -10.31 -37.56
N ARG A 46 -22.38 -10.03 -38.38
CA ARG A 46 -21.20 -9.29 -37.94
C ARG A 46 -21.72 -7.95 -37.40
N PRO A 47 -21.40 -7.57 -36.15
CA PRO A 47 -21.78 -6.25 -35.66
C PRO A 47 -21.24 -5.22 -36.65
N SER A 48 -22.08 -4.25 -37.03
CA SER A 48 -21.62 -3.14 -37.87
C SER A 48 -20.41 -2.49 -37.21
N SER A 49 -19.45 -2.02 -38.02
CA SER A 49 -18.21 -1.39 -37.54
C SER A 49 -18.47 -0.35 -36.46
N ASP A 50 -19.57 0.39 -36.58
CA ASP A 50 -19.96 1.46 -35.67
C ASP A 50 -20.37 0.94 -34.28
N ILE A 51 -20.99 -0.24 -34.20
CA ILE A 51 -21.34 -0.87 -32.91
C ILE A 51 -20.06 -1.31 -32.18
N ALA A 52 -19.10 -1.90 -32.91
CA ALA A 52 -17.83 -2.32 -32.35
C ALA A 52 -16.97 -1.13 -31.85
N LEU A 53 -16.92 -0.04 -32.64
CA LEU A 53 -16.22 1.20 -32.24
C LEU A 53 -16.88 1.85 -31.02
N SER A 54 -18.22 1.88 -30.96
CA SER A 54 -18.94 2.43 -29.80
C SER A 54 -18.69 1.63 -28.52
N ALA A 55 -18.59 0.29 -28.62
CA ALA A 55 -18.29 -0.57 -27.48
C ALA A 55 -16.84 -0.39 -27.00
N LEU A 56 -15.90 -0.24 -27.93
CA LEU A 56 -14.49 0.03 -27.61
C LEU A 56 -14.32 1.39 -26.91
N LEU A 57 -14.98 2.44 -27.40
CA LEU A 57 -14.94 3.77 -26.77
C LEU A 57 -15.54 3.75 -25.35
N LYS A 58 -16.63 3.00 -25.14
CA LYS A 58 -17.23 2.81 -23.80
C LYS A 58 -16.29 2.06 -22.85
N PHE A 59 -15.59 1.06 -23.35
CA PHE A 59 -14.58 0.36 -22.54
C PHE A 59 -13.43 1.29 -22.18
N GLN A 60 -12.92 2.07 -23.14
CA GLN A 60 -11.84 3.03 -22.90
C GLN A 60 -12.25 4.12 -21.91
N SER A 61 -13.47 4.66 -22.02
CA SER A 61 -13.96 5.66 -21.06
C SER A 61 -14.08 5.08 -19.65
N ALA A 62 -14.58 3.85 -19.51
CA ALA A 62 -14.68 3.17 -18.23
C ALA A 62 -13.30 2.91 -17.59
N GLU A 63 -12.30 2.52 -18.39
CA GLU A 63 -10.92 2.34 -17.91
C GLU A 63 -10.28 3.66 -17.49
N LEU A 64 -10.54 4.76 -18.23
CA LEU A 64 -10.08 6.10 -17.85
C LEU A 64 -10.72 6.57 -16.54
N GLU A 65 -12.04 6.43 -16.41
CA GLU A 65 -12.77 6.76 -15.16
C GLU A 65 -12.22 5.98 -13.97
N ARG A 66 -11.96 4.67 -14.16
CA ARG A 66 -11.35 3.82 -13.14
C ARG A 66 -9.95 4.30 -12.76
N ALA A 67 -9.11 4.63 -13.73
CA ALA A 67 -7.74 5.11 -13.48
C ALA A 67 -7.73 6.45 -12.74
N GLU A 68 -8.63 7.37 -13.10
CA GLU A 68 -8.76 8.62 -12.37
C GLU A 68 -9.27 8.41 -10.94
N GLN A 69 -10.22 7.50 -10.74
CA GLN A 69 -10.71 7.15 -9.42
C GLN A 69 -9.58 6.55 -8.57
N GLU A 70 -8.81 5.61 -9.10
CA GLU A 70 -7.66 5.02 -8.39
C GLU A 70 -6.65 6.09 -7.96
N ARG A 71 -6.38 7.09 -8.82
CA ARG A 71 -5.50 8.21 -8.46
C ARG A 71 -6.07 9.06 -7.32
N ARG A 72 -7.38 9.33 -7.32
CA ARG A 72 -8.05 10.08 -6.23
C ARG A 72 -7.99 9.29 -4.92
N ASP A 73 -8.32 8.00 -4.97
CA ASP A 73 -8.29 7.11 -3.81
C ASP A 73 -6.88 7.00 -3.23
N ARG A 74 -5.87 6.88 -4.10
CA ARG A 74 -4.46 6.86 -3.69
C ARG A 74 -4.07 8.15 -2.97
N ALA A 75 -4.41 9.31 -3.54
CA ALA A 75 -4.09 10.60 -2.95
C ALA A 75 -4.76 10.79 -1.58
N GLN A 76 -6.01 10.34 -1.43
CA GLN A 76 -6.72 10.35 -0.14
C GLN A 76 -6.05 9.43 0.88
N CYS A 77 -5.70 8.21 0.48
CA CYS A 77 -5.01 7.25 1.34
C CYS A 77 -3.65 7.79 1.82
N GLU A 78 -2.87 8.40 0.93
CA GLU A 78 -1.60 9.04 1.27
C GLU A 78 -1.78 10.25 2.21
N ALA A 79 -2.85 11.03 2.03
CA ALA A 79 -3.17 12.14 2.92
C ALA A 79 -3.54 11.68 4.33
N GLU A 80 -4.39 10.66 4.44
CA GLU A 80 -4.73 10.06 5.74
C GLU A 80 -3.51 9.42 6.42
N MET A 81 -2.66 8.74 5.66
CA MET A 81 -1.42 8.17 6.20
C MET A 81 -0.49 9.25 6.77
N ARG A 82 -0.35 10.39 6.06
CA ARG A 82 0.43 11.54 6.52
C ARG A 82 -0.16 12.12 7.81
N ARG A 83 -1.48 12.31 7.85
CA ARG A 83 -2.18 12.80 9.03
C ARG A 83 -1.98 11.87 10.24
N LEU A 84 -2.10 10.56 10.05
CA LEU A 84 -1.87 9.57 11.12
C LEU A 84 -0.42 9.60 11.63
N SER A 85 0.56 9.74 10.72
CA SER A 85 1.97 9.87 11.10
C SER A 85 2.23 11.14 11.93
N GLU A 86 1.67 12.28 11.51
CA GLU A 86 1.79 13.55 12.24
C GLU A 86 1.13 13.48 13.62
N ASP A 87 -0.06 12.92 13.71
CA ASP A 87 -0.79 12.73 14.97
C ASP A 87 -0.02 11.81 15.94
N LEU A 88 0.55 10.70 15.44
CA LEU A 88 1.43 9.85 16.24
C LEU A 88 2.67 10.58 16.76
N ARG A 89 3.27 11.43 15.93
CA ARG A 89 4.44 12.23 16.31
C ARG A 89 4.10 13.22 17.43
N LEU A 90 2.98 13.92 17.31
CA LEU A 90 2.49 14.86 18.33
C LEU A 90 2.18 14.13 19.64
N ARG A 91 1.47 13.00 19.58
CA ARG A 91 1.17 12.21 20.78
C ARG A 91 2.43 11.72 21.50
N ALA A 92 3.42 11.23 20.76
CA ALA A 92 4.68 10.78 21.35
C ALA A 92 5.47 11.93 22.00
N HIS A 93 5.44 13.11 21.37
CA HIS A 93 6.04 14.32 21.92
C HIS A 93 5.36 14.74 23.23
N ASP A 94 4.03 14.82 23.22
CA ASP A 94 3.24 15.28 24.37
C ASP A 94 3.37 14.31 25.55
N GLU A 95 3.41 13.00 25.28
CA GLU A 95 3.65 11.99 26.30
C GLU A 95 5.05 12.14 26.93
N LYS A 96 6.08 12.41 26.11
CA LYS A 96 7.43 12.70 26.61
C LYS A 96 7.45 13.98 27.45
N PHE A 97 6.76 15.03 27.00
CA PHE A 97 6.67 16.30 27.72
C PHE A 97 6.01 16.11 29.09
N ALA A 98 4.87 15.43 29.11
CA ALA A 98 4.14 15.12 30.35
C ALA A 98 4.98 14.30 31.33
N ARG A 99 5.76 13.32 30.84
CA ARG A 99 6.68 12.56 31.69
C ARG A 99 7.78 13.42 32.29
N LEU A 100 8.35 14.36 31.54
CA LEU A 100 9.39 15.26 32.03
C LEU A 100 8.85 16.18 33.12
N ILE A 101 7.68 16.80 32.89
CA ILE A 101 7.01 17.62 33.91
C ILE A 101 6.73 16.78 35.16
N HIS A 102 6.20 15.57 34.99
CA HIS A 102 5.86 14.71 36.12
C HIS A 102 7.08 14.28 36.96
N GLN A 103 8.26 14.20 36.36
CA GLN A 103 9.51 13.82 37.04
C GLN A 103 10.26 15.02 37.62
N MET A 104 9.85 16.25 37.31
CA MET A 104 10.53 17.46 37.75
C MET A 104 10.18 17.78 39.21
N PRO A 105 11.17 17.98 40.10
CA PRO A 105 10.92 18.39 41.47
C PRO A 105 10.22 19.75 41.55
N GLU A 106 9.31 19.93 42.51
CA GLU A 106 8.57 21.20 42.70
C GLU A 106 9.49 22.42 42.86
N VAL A 107 10.62 22.26 43.56
CA VAL A 107 11.59 23.35 43.75
C VAL A 107 12.22 23.80 42.43
N GLU A 108 12.45 22.86 41.50
CA GLU A 108 12.96 23.18 40.17
C GLU A 108 11.85 23.79 39.31
N TRP A 109 10.63 23.25 39.40
CA TRP A 109 9.47 23.79 38.71
C TRP A 109 9.15 25.24 39.10
N GLU A 110 9.30 25.61 40.37
CA GLU A 110 9.13 26.98 40.86
C GLU A 110 10.12 27.99 40.23
N ASP A 111 11.33 27.54 39.85
CA ASP A 111 12.39 28.40 39.30
C ASP A 111 12.35 28.46 37.76
N VAL A 112 12.10 27.32 37.09
CA VAL A 112 12.22 27.21 35.62
C VAL A 112 10.94 26.78 34.90
N GLY A 113 9.85 26.49 35.62
CA GLY A 113 8.62 25.95 35.03
C GLY A 113 7.95 26.88 34.02
N ASP A 114 7.99 28.19 34.25
CA ASP A 114 7.41 29.20 33.37
C ASP A 114 8.15 29.31 32.01
N GLU A 115 9.42 28.91 31.96
CA GLU A 115 10.26 28.92 30.76
C GLU A 115 10.47 27.51 30.17
N PHE A 116 9.86 26.48 30.77
CA PHE A 116 10.08 25.10 30.36
C PHE A 116 9.38 24.79 29.03
N GLU A 117 10.16 24.84 27.95
CA GLU A 117 9.71 24.51 26.60
C GLU A 117 10.38 23.23 26.07
N MET A 118 9.60 22.41 25.36
CA MET A 118 10.12 21.34 24.51
C MET A 118 9.59 21.55 23.09
N PRO A 119 10.38 22.13 22.18
CA PRO A 119 9.97 22.33 20.80
C PRO A 119 9.76 20.99 20.07
N ILE A 120 8.75 20.94 19.21
CA ILE A 120 8.48 19.77 18.36
C ILE A 120 9.54 19.71 17.25
N ASP A 121 10.43 18.73 17.34
CA ASP A 121 11.44 18.51 16.31
C ASP A 121 10.83 17.87 15.03
N PRO A 122 10.89 18.54 13.86
CA PRO A 122 10.41 18.01 12.58
C PRO A 122 11.11 16.73 12.12
N SER A 123 12.34 16.47 12.60
CA SER A 123 13.15 15.30 12.23
C SER A 123 13.01 14.13 13.22
N SER A 124 12.32 14.34 14.34
CA SER A 124 12.18 13.32 15.37
C SER A 124 11.24 12.22 14.92
N SER A 125 11.83 11.08 14.57
CA SER A 125 11.13 9.81 14.45
C SER A 125 10.66 9.37 15.83
N TYR A 126 9.45 8.80 15.90
CA TYR A 126 8.96 8.18 17.11
C TYR A 126 9.70 6.85 17.33
N SER A 127 10.76 6.95 18.11
CA SER A 127 11.13 5.83 18.95
C SER A 127 10.63 6.19 20.33
N THR A 128 9.85 5.29 20.94
CA THR A 128 9.66 5.23 22.39
C THR A 128 11.00 5.06 23.14
N ALA A 129 12.10 4.83 22.40
CA ALA A 129 13.47 4.86 22.92
C ALA A 129 14.05 6.28 22.96
N SER A 130 14.14 6.77 24.19
CA SER A 130 14.82 7.96 24.69
C SER A 130 16.07 8.41 23.94
N SER A 131 16.09 9.70 23.60
CA SER A 131 17.33 10.47 23.50
C SER A 131 17.85 10.80 24.90
N SER A 132 19.09 10.41 25.15
CA SER A 132 20.04 10.82 26.20
C SER A 132 19.78 10.46 27.67
N HIS A 133 20.75 9.70 28.19
CA HIS A 133 21.26 9.67 29.57
C HIS A 133 20.50 8.92 30.68
N ALA A 134 19.65 7.92 30.38
CA ALA A 134 19.29 6.88 31.37
C ALA A 134 18.74 5.57 30.77
N ALA A 135 18.93 5.28 29.49
CA ALA A 135 18.36 4.07 28.88
C ALA A 135 19.31 2.87 28.97
N VAL A 136 19.68 2.46 30.18
CA VAL A 136 20.26 1.13 30.39
C VAL A 136 19.12 0.13 30.40
N ALA A 137 18.92 -0.51 29.24
CA ALA A 137 18.42 -1.87 29.08
C ALA A 137 17.28 -2.30 30.03
N ASN A 138 16.06 -1.84 29.77
CA ASN A 138 14.83 -2.56 30.14
C ASN A 138 13.68 -2.06 29.26
N HIS A 139 13.70 -2.40 27.97
CA HIS A 139 12.50 -2.26 27.15
C HIS A 139 11.48 -3.27 27.66
N HIS A 140 10.37 -2.80 28.21
CA HIS A 140 9.27 -3.70 28.51
C HIS A 140 8.61 -4.07 27.16
N PRO A 141 8.18 -5.33 26.94
CA PRO A 141 7.43 -5.68 25.73
C PRO A 141 6.17 -4.81 25.50
N GLU A 142 5.74 -4.09 26.54
CA GLU A 142 4.65 -3.11 26.54
C GLU A 142 5.04 -1.74 25.94
N ASP A 143 6.27 -1.57 25.40
CA ASP A 143 6.74 -0.32 24.77
C ASP A 143 6.76 -0.38 23.23
N PHE A 144 6.41 -1.53 22.64
CA PHE A 144 6.48 -1.77 21.20
C PHE A 144 5.11 -1.67 20.52
N PHE A 145 5.09 -1.04 19.35
CA PHE A 145 3.93 -1.16 18.45
C PHE A 145 3.72 -2.62 18.07
N ARG A 146 2.48 -3.01 17.82
CA ARG A 146 2.13 -4.40 17.51
C ARG A 146 1.62 -4.50 16.08
N LEU A 147 2.13 -5.48 15.33
CA LEU A 147 1.69 -5.80 13.98
C LEU A 147 0.99 -7.15 13.95
N TYR A 148 -0.28 -7.14 13.59
CA TYR A 148 -1.05 -8.34 13.31
C TYR A 148 -1.31 -8.44 11.81
N PHE A 149 -1.18 -9.64 11.25
CA PHE A 149 -1.45 -9.87 9.84
C PHE A 149 -2.12 -11.23 9.61
N LYS A 150 -2.94 -11.31 8.56
CA LYS A 150 -3.58 -12.55 8.14
C LYS A 150 -3.81 -12.57 6.65
N GLY A 151 -3.43 -13.68 6.03
CA GLY A 151 -3.83 -14.04 4.68
C GLY A 151 -5.03 -14.98 4.72
N LEU A 152 -6.03 -14.69 3.89
CA LEU A 152 -7.24 -15.51 3.76
C LEU A 152 -7.35 -16.00 2.33
N ARG A 153 -7.79 -17.25 2.17
CA ARG A 153 -8.07 -17.88 0.87
C ARG A 153 -9.47 -18.50 0.92
N SER A 154 -10.33 -18.07 0.02
CA SER A 154 -11.63 -18.70 -0.24
C SER A 154 -11.45 -19.94 -1.11
N THR A 155 -12.49 -20.77 -1.22
CA THR A 155 -12.41 -22.14 -1.73
C THR A 155 -11.82 -22.25 -3.13
N GLU A 156 -12.00 -21.27 -4.03
CA GLU A 156 -11.57 -21.47 -5.43
C GLU A 156 -10.85 -20.29 -6.12
N THR A 157 -11.14 -19.02 -5.81
CA THR A 157 -10.54 -17.90 -6.58
C THR A 157 -10.27 -16.60 -5.81
N LEU A 158 -10.88 -16.41 -4.64
CA LEU A 158 -10.75 -15.17 -3.88
C LEU A 158 -9.72 -15.31 -2.77
N SER A 159 -8.78 -14.38 -2.72
CA SER A 159 -7.83 -14.25 -1.62
C SER A 159 -7.92 -12.84 -1.04
N ALA A 160 -7.51 -12.66 0.21
CA ALA A 160 -7.48 -11.35 0.84
C ALA A 160 -6.36 -11.27 1.86
N VAL A 161 -5.91 -10.05 2.14
CA VAL A 161 -4.99 -9.75 3.23
C VAL A 161 -5.69 -8.82 4.23
N GLY A 162 -5.44 -9.08 5.50
CA GLY A 162 -5.82 -8.25 6.62
C GLY A 162 -4.60 -7.89 7.43
N VAL A 163 -4.48 -6.62 7.83
CA VAL A 163 -3.41 -6.12 8.69
C VAL A 163 -4.01 -5.18 9.73
N ALA A 164 -3.48 -5.25 10.96
CA ALA A 164 -3.71 -4.26 11.99
C ALA A 164 -2.38 -3.83 12.62
N VAL A 165 -2.19 -2.52 12.77
CA VAL A 165 -1.09 -1.91 13.51
C VAL A 165 -1.69 -1.27 14.76
N CYS A 166 -1.18 -1.65 15.93
CA CYS A 166 -1.61 -1.12 17.22
C CYS A 166 -0.47 -0.39 17.92
N ASP A 167 -0.83 0.54 18.79
CA ASP A 167 0.10 1.12 19.76
C ASP A 167 0.49 0.10 20.84
N PRO A 168 1.44 0.43 21.75
CA PRO A 168 1.86 -0.52 22.77
C PRO A 168 0.74 -0.94 23.74
N GLN A 169 -0.28 -0.09 23.92
CA GLN A 169 -1.49 -0.36 24.70
C GLN A 169 -2.57 -1.14 23.92
N ASP A 170 -2.21 -1.71 22.76
CA ASP A 170 -3.07 -2.50 21.87
C ASP A 170 -4.27 -1.71 21.29
N ARG A 171 -4.18 -0.38 21.24
CA ARG A 171 -5.17 0.45 20.55
C ARG A 171 -4.86 0.48 19.06
N LEU A 172 -5.88 0.22 18.24
CA LEU A 172 -5.77 0.19 16.79
C LEU A 172 -5.39 1.58 16.24
N LEU A 173 -4.29 1.64 15.50
CA LEU A 173 -3.83 2.83 14.79
C LEU A 173 -4.20 2.77 13.31
N LEU A 174 -4.00 1.60 12.69
CA LEU A 174 -4.23 1.41 11.26
C LEU A 174 -4.74 0.00 10.99
N LYS A 175 -5.72 -0.09 10.08
CA LYS A 175 -6.25 -1.35 9.58
C LYS A 175 -6.20 -1.35 8.05
N ILE A 176 -5.66 -2.41 7.47
CA ILE A 176 -5.63 -2.60 6.02
C ILE A 176 -6.39 -3.88 5.69
N GLN A 177 -7.31 -3.78 4.73
CA GLN A 177 -8.04 -4.92 4.18
C GLN A 177 -8.03 -4.78 2.66
N LYS A 178 -7.38 -5.73 1.98
CA LYS A 178 -7.23 -5.69 0.52
C LYS A 178 -7.56 -7.05 -0.08
N PRO A 179 -8.44 -7.12 -1.09
CA PRO A 179 -8.60 -8.33 -1.88
C PRO A 179 -7.32 -8.58 -2.69
N LEU A 180 -7.00 -9.85 -2.89
CA LEU A 180 -5.96 -10.31 -3.79
C LEU A 180 -6.60 -11.04 -4.95
N TYR A 181 -6.32 -10.55 -6.16
CA TYR A 181 -6.77 -11.16 -7.40
C TYR A 181 -5.64 -12.03 -7.99
N GLY A 182 -5.94 -13.29 -8.30
CA GLY A 182 -4.99 -14.22 -8.91
C GLY A 182 -5.23 -15.67 -8.48
N ALA A 183 -5.37 -16.58 -9.45
CA ALA A 183 -5.52 -18.00 -9.18
C ALA A 183 -4.19 -18.64 -8.73
N GLY A 184 -4.27 -19.66 -7.87
CA GLY A 184 -3.12 -20.54 -7.55
C GLY A 184 -2.11 -20.02 -6.53
N VAL A 185 -2.38 -18.92 -5.82
CA VAL A 185 -1.48 -18.41 -4.78
C VAL A 185 -1.59 -19.27 -3.52
N SER A 186 -0.46 -19.79 -3.01
CA SER A 186 -0.44 -20.57 -1.77
C SER A 186 -0.77 -19.68 -0.56
N VAL A 187 -1.38 -20.26 0.47
CA VAL A 187 -1.73 -19.54 1.71
C VAL A 187 -0.50 -18.86 2.33
N LYS A 188 0.66 -19.51 2.26
CA LYS A 188 1.94 -18.94 2.72
C LYS A 188 2.30 -17.64 2.00
N VAL A 189 2.13 -17.58 0.67
CA VAL A 189 2.41 -16.37 -0.11
C VAL A 189 1.42 -15.25 0.21
N ILE A 190 0.14 -15.58 0.42
CA ILE A 190 -0.90 -14.62 0.83
C ILE A 190 -0.55 -14.03 2.21
N GLU A 191 -0.13 -14.85 3.17
CA GLU A 191 0.28 -14.39 4.49
C GLU A 191 1.57 -13.55 4.45
N LEU A 192 2.56 -13.92 3.63
CA LEU A 192 3.76 -13.09 3.43
C LEU A 192 3.41 -11.74 2.79
N LYS A 193 2.47 -11.70 1.85
CA LYS A 193 1.95 -10.43 1.30
C LYS A 193 1.31 -9.57 2.39
N ALA A 194 0.52 -10.16 3.28
CA ALA A 194 -0.07 -9.44 4.41
C ALA A 194 1.02 -8.89 5.36
N LEU A 195 2.07 -9.66 5.63
CA LEU A 195 3.21 -9.20 6.44
C LEU A 195 3.94 -8.02 5.77
N MET A 196 4.28 -8.13 4.48
CA MET A 196 4.94 -7.06 3.73
C MET A 196 4.10 -5.78 3.73
N GLU A 197 2.80 -5.91 3.47
CA GLU A 197 1.86 -4.79 3.48
C GLU A 197 1.86 -4.07 4.84
N GLY A 198 1.88 -4.84 5.93
CA GLY A 198 1.93 -4.28 7.27
C GLY A 198 3.25 -3.62 7.65
N LEU A 199 4.37 -4.19 7.21
CA LEU A 199 5.69 -3.59 7.43
C LEU A 199 5.84 -2.29 6.63
N ILE A 200 5.38 -2.25 5.38
CA ILE A 200 5.38 -1.03 4.57
C ILE A 200 4.51 0.05 5.23
N ALA A 201 3.33 -0.33 5.72
CA ALA A 201 2.46 0.62 6.40
C ALA A 201 3.09 1.15 7.70
N ALA A 202 3.69 0.27 8.50
CA ALA A 202 4.41 0.64 9.70
C ALA A 202 5.57 1.61 9.40
N THR A 203 6.39 1.32 8.40
CA THR A 203 7.50 2.22 8.02
C THR A 203 7.02 3.54 7.43
N THR A 204 5.89 3.53 6.73
CA THR A 204 5.26 4.77 6.21
C THR A 204 4.73 5.66 7.32
N LEU A 205 4.19 5.05 8.39
CA LEU A 205 3.87 5.80 9.59
C LEU A 205 5.14 6.36 10.26
N GLY A 206 6.28 5.69 10.07
CA GLY A 206 7.62 5.97 10.64
C GLY A 206 8.07 5.00 11.75
N ILE A 207 7.46 3.79 11.86
CA ILE A 207 7.57 2.91 13.05
C ILE A 207 8.92 2.23 12.97
N LYS A 208 9.78 2.51 13.95
CA LYS A 208 11.12 1.92 14.04
C LYS A 208 11.16 0.59 14.78
N HIS A 209 10.32 0.44 15.80
CA HIS A 209 10.29 -0.76 16.64
C HIS A 209 8.88 -1.32 16.67
N ILE A 210 8.73 -2.55 16.17
CA ILE A 210 7.45 -3.22 16.04
C ILE A 210 7.58 -4.70 16.40
N GLN A 211 6.62 -5.21 17.17
CA GLN A 211 6.50 -6.63 17.47
C GLN A 211 5.50 -7.27 16.52
N VAL A 212 5.97 -8.25 15.74
CA VAL A 212 5.15 -8.93 14.75
C VAL A 212 4.51 -10.17 15.35
N TYR A 213 3.17 -10.23 15.30
CA TYR A 213 2.38 -11.37 15.75
C TYR A 213 2.01 -12.25 14.57
N CYS A 214 2.64 -13.41 14.49
CA CYS A 214 2.45 -14.40 13.44
C CYS A 214 1.78 -15.66 14.00
N GLN A 215 0.65 -16.07 13.42
CA GLN A 215 -0.04 -17.31 13.80
C GLN A 215 0.44 -18.54 13.01
N ASN A 216 1.17 -18.35 11.91
CA ASN A 216 1.61 -19.43 11.04
C ASN A 216 3.09 -19.74 11.24
N ILE A 217 3.38 -20.91 11.84
CA ILE A 217 4.75 -21.33 12.12
C ILE A 217 5.61 -21.49 10.86
N SER A 218 5.02 -21.84 9.71
CA SER A 218 5.74 -21.94 8.43
C SER A 218 6.21 -20.57 7.94
N VAL A 219 5.42 -19.52 8.15
CA VAL A 219 5.78 -18.14 7.83
C VAL A 219 6.83 -17.64 8.82
N PHE A 220 6.62 -17.85 10.13
CA PHE A 220 7.58 -17.46 11.17
C PHE A 220 8.97 -18.05 10.92
N ASN A 221 9.04 -19.36 10.67
CA ASN A 221 10.30 -20.03 10.36
C ASN A 221 10.94 -19.45 9.10
N HIS A 222 10.16 -19.26 8.03
CA HIS A 222 10.69 -18.72 6.77
C HIS A 222 11.30 -17.33 6.92
N VAL A 223 10.72 -16.46 7.75
CA VAL A 223 11.26 -15.12 8.02
C VAL A 223 12.51 -15.20 8.89
N ASN A 224 12.51 -15.99 9.97
CA ASN A 224 13.65 -16.08 10.88
C ASN A 224 14.89 -16.75 10.27
N TYR A 225 14.72 -17.78 9.42
CA TYR A 225 15.86 -18.45 8.79
C TYR A 225 16.59 -17.58 7.74
N ASN A 226 15.93 -16.57 7.16
CA ASN A 226 16.54 -15.66 6.18
C ASN A 226 17.18 -14.40 6.81
N ILE A 227 17.06 -14.20 8.13
CA ILE A 227 17.67 -13.07 8.86
C ILE A 227 19.04 -13.47 9.46
N LEU A 228 19.37 -14.77 9.47
CA LEU A 228 20.61 -15.33 10.04
C LEU A 228 21.69 -15.70 8.99
N LEU A 229 21.60 -15.15 7.77
CA LEU A 229 22.62 -15.26 6.71
C LEU A 229 23.11 -13.86 6.32
#